data_AF-A0A7C3Q4I1-F1
#
_entry.id   AF-A0A7C3Q4I1-F1
#
_cell.length_a   1.000
_cell.length_b   1.000
_cell.length_c   1.000
_cell.angle_alpha   90.00
_cell.angle_beta   90.00
_cell.angle_gamma   90.00
#
_symmetry.space_group_name_H-M   'P 1'
#
loop_
_entity.id
_entity.type
_entity.pdbx_description
1 polymer ?
#
loop_
_entity_poly.entity_id
_entity_poly.type
_entity_poly.pdbx_seq_one_letter_code
_entity_poly.pdbx_strand_id
1 'polypeptide(L)'
;MKMNIFQRFKEGLSKTRQGLEQRFAQIFIGSRPVGPELLESIEEILIAADLGAVAAQQMVARLESNFKQGFGHHGQADLPQLKATLKQEFLRFFQQVPLEKPKMNSAPHTILVVGINGAGKTTAIGKLSAKFHSEG
;
A
#
# COMPACT_ATOMS: atom_id res chain seq x y z
N MET A 1 -17.91 -19.72 12.08
CA MET A 1 -18.27 -18.36 11.59
C MET A 1 -17.46 -18.09 10.33
N LYS A 2 -18.07 -17.82 9.16
CA LYS A 2 -17.30 -17.54 7.92
C LYS A 2 -16.56 -16.20 8.10
N MET A 3 -15.26 -16.16 7.77
CA MET A 3 -14.47 -14.93 7.83
C MET A 3 -15.00 -13.89 6.82
N ASN A 4 -15.14 -12.64 7.27
CA ASN A 4 -15.50 -11.52 6.42
C ASN A 4 -14.33 -11.18 5.45
N ILE A 5 -14.62 -10.58 4.30
CA ILE A 5 -13.67 -10.14 3.27
C ILE A 5 -12.53 -9.31 3.88
N PHE A 6 -12.85 -8.39 4.79
CA PHE A 6 -11.84 -7.59 5.48
C PHE A 6 -10.87 -8.44 6.32
N GLN A 7 -11.37 -9.48 6.99
CA GLN A 7 -10.53 -10.37 7.79
C GLN A 7 -9.60 -11.19 6.89
N ARG A 8 -10.12 -11.70 5.77
CA ARG A 8 -9.32 -12.42 4.76
C ARG A 8 -8.24 -11.52 4.14
N PHE A 9 -8.57 -10.27 3.87
CA PHE A 9 -7.62 -9.28 3.36
C PHE A 9 -6.51 -8.98 4.37
N LYS A 10 -6.89 -8.75 5.63
CA LYS A 10 -5.93 -8.51 6.73
C LYS A 10 -4.99 -9.70 6.94
N GLU A 11 -5.50 -10.92 6.85
CA GLU A 11 -4.70 -12.14 6.96
C GLU A 11 -3.75 -12.32 5.77
N GLY A 12 -4.22 -12.10 4.54
CA GLY A 12 -3.40 -12.17 3.34
C GLY A 12 -2.23 -11.19 3.34
N LEU A 13 -2.37 -10.03 3.98
CA LEU A 13 -1.32 -9.02 4.12
C LEU A 13 -0.45 -9.17 5.37
N SER A 14 -0.68 -10.18 6.20
CA SER A 14 -0.01 -10.34 7.50
C SER A 14 1.52 -10.41 7.37
N LYS A 15 2.02 -11.21 6.42
CA LYS A 15 3.47 -11.37 6.16
C LYS A 15 4.12 -10.05 5.72
N THR A 16 3.52 -9.36 4.76
CA THR A 16 4.01 -8.05 4.29
C THR A 16 4.04 -7.03 5.43
N ARG A 17 2.97 -6.98 6.23
CA ARG A 17 2.89 -6.07 7.38
C ARG A 17 3.99 -6.36 8.41
N GLN A 18 4.19 -7.63 8.78
CA GLN A 18 5.23 -8.04 9.73
C GLN A 18 6.63 -7.70 9.20
N GLY A 19 6.91 -7.97 7.92
CA GLY A 19 8.18 -7.63 7.30
C GLY A 19 8.47 -6.13 7.31
N LEU A 20 7.48 -5.29 6.99
CA LEU A 20 7.61 -3.84 7.08
C LEU A 20 7.81 -3.38 8.53
N GLU A 21 7.02 -3.89 9.48
CA GLU A 21 7.12 -3.52 10.90
C GLU A 21 8.53 -3.80 11.46
N GLN A 22 9.13 -4.94 11.11
CA GLN A 22 10.49 -5.31 11.51
C GLN A 22 11.54 -4.36 10.93
N ARG A 23 11.47 -4.05 9.63
CA ARG A 23 12.42 -3.13 8.97
C ARG A 23 12.32 -1.71 9.55
N PHE A 24 11.11 -1.22 9.76
CA PHE A 24 10.89 0.08 10.40
C PHE A 24 11.39 0.12 11.85
N ALA A 25 11.26 -0.97 12.60
CA ALA A 25 11.78 -1.02 13.97
C ALA A 25 13.33 -0.94 14.02
N GLN A 26 14.03 -1.52 13.05
CA GLN A 26 15.50 -1.52 12.98
C GLN A 26 16.08 -0.12 12.74
N ILE A 27 15.45 0.68 11.89
CA ILE A 27 15.95 2.04 11.59
C ILE A 27 15.65 3.03 12.73
N PHE A 28 14.66 2.75 13.59
CA PHE A 28 14.20 3.61 14.69
C PHE A 28 14.72 3.20 16.08
N ILE A 29 15.84 2.47 16.16
CA ILE A 29 16.51 2.21 17.44
C ILE A 29 17.05 3.55 18.00
N GLY A 30 16.29 4.14 18.93
CA GLY A 30 16.53 5.49 19.45
C GLY A 30 15.88 6.58 18.58
N SER A 31 15.34 7.63 19.22
CA SER A 31 14.74 8.77 18.51
C SER A 31 15.77 9.42 17.59
N ARG A 32 15.71 9.12 16.29
CA ARG A 32 16.57 9.76 15.29
C ARG A 32 15.97 11.10 14.86
N PRO A 33 16.79 12.15 14.66
CA PRO A 33 16.36 13.33 13.94
C PRO A 33 15.84 12.94 12.55
N VAL A 34 14.81 13.62 12.07
CA VAL A 34 14.37 13.46 10.68
C VAL A 34 15.38 14.17 9.77
N GLY A 35 16.38 13.43 9.35
CA GLY A 35 17.45 13.88 8.47
C GLY A 35 17.59 13.02 7.21
N PRO A 36 18.53 13.38 6.32
CA PRO A 36 18.75 12.69 5.05
C PRO A 36 18.94 11.17 5.19
N GLU A 37 19.74 10.72 6.16
CA GLU A 37 19.99 9.29 6.38
C GLU A 37 18.72 8.48 6.73
N LEU A 38 17.81 9.08 7.50
CA LEU A 38 16.55 8.43 7.86
C LEU A 38 15.65 8.32 6.62
N LEU A 39 15.58 9.38 5.82
CA LEU A 39 14.77 9.42 4.60
C LEU A 39 15.28 8.41 3.56
N GLU A 40 16.60 8.31 3.39
CA GLU A 40 17.25 7.30 2.54
C GLU A 40 16.93 5.87 3.02
N SER A 41 17.07 5.61 4.31
CA SER A 41 16.71 4.30 4.89
C SER A 41 15.23 3.94 4.65
N ILE A 42 14.33 4.93 4.73
CA ILE A 42 12.90 4.72 4.44
C ILE A 42 12.70 4.41 2.95
N GLU A 43 13.40 5.11 2.05
CA GLU A 43 13.34 4.85 0.61
C GLU A 43 13.73 3.40 0.30
N GLU A 44 14.86 2.93 0.83
CA GLU A 44 15.34 1.56 0.65
C GLU A 44 14.33 0.52 1.14
N ILE A 45 13.69 0.76 2.31
CA ILE A 45 12.64 -0.11 2.84
C ILE A 45 11.45 -0.17 1.89
N LEU A 46 11.03 0.97 1.32
CA LEU A 46 9.89 1.02 0.40
C LEU A 46 10.21 0.33 -0.94
N ILE A 47 11.42 0.49 -1.46
CA ILE A 47 11.90 -0.22 -2.66
C ILE A 47 11.92 -1.73 -2.40
N ALA A 48 12.50 -2.16 -1.27
CA ALA A 48 12.55 -3.57 -0.88
C ALA A 48 11.18 -4.18 -0.58
N ALA A 49 10.13 -3.36 -0.44
CA ALA A 49 8.74 -3.78 -0.27
C ALA A 49 7.96 -3.81 -1.61
N ASP A 50 8.67 -3.89 -2.73
CA ASP A 50 8.13 -3.98 -4.10
C ASP A 50 7.33 -2.75 -4.55
N LEU A 51 7.54 -1.58 -3.93
CA LEU A 51 6.88 -0.34 -4.35
C LEU A 51 7.48 0.25 -5.63
N GLY A 52 8.76 -0.04 -5.89
CA GLY A 52 9.54 0.51 -6.99
C GLY A 52 10.15 1.89 -6.68
N ALA A 53 11.25 2.21 -7.37
CA ALA A 53 12.06 3.41 -7.10
C ALA A 53 11.28 4.72 -7.23
N VAL A 54 10.52 4.89 -8.32
CA VAL A 54 9.79 6.13 -8.60
C VAL A 54 8.76 6.44 -7.50
N ALA A 55 7.98 5.43 -7.09
CA ALA A 55 6.96 5.61 -6.06
C ALA A 55 7.59 5.83 -4.67
N ALA A 56 8.67 5.12 -4.34
CA ALA A 56 9.41 5.32 -3.11
C ALA A 56 9.97 6.75 -2.99
N GLN A 57 10.64 7.24 -4.04
CA GLN A 57 11.17 8.61 -4.10
C GLN A 57 10.07 9.67 -3.91
N GLN A 58 8.94 9.52 -4.61
CA GLN A 58 7.81 10.43 -4.47
C GLN A 58 7.25 10.42 -3.04
N MET A 59 7.20 9.26 -2.40
CA MET A 59 6.70 9.12 -1.03
C MET A 59 7.64 9.82 -0.02
N VAL A 60 8.94 9.60 -0.15
CA VAL A 60 9.96 10.19 0.73
C VAL A 60 10.04 11.71 0.56
N ALA A 61 9.96 12.23 -0.67
CA ALA A 61 9.92 13.67 -0.91
C ALA A 61 8.70 14.35 -0.27
N ARG A 62 7.52 13.71 -0.32
CA ARG A 62 6.31 14.19 0.36
C ARG A 62 6.47 14.15 1.88
N LEU A 63 7.08 13.08 2.39
CA LEU A 63 7.36 12.93 3.81
C LEU A 63 8.29 14.03 4.31
N GLU A 64 9.39 14.30 3.60
CA GLU A 64 10.34 15.37 3.91
C GLU A 64 9.65 16.75 3.91
N SER A 65 8.82 17.03 2.90
CA SER A 65 8.07 18.28 2.81
C SER A 65 7.13 18.49 4.01
N ASN A 66 6.39 17.45 4.41
CA ASN A 66 5.51 17.51 5.59
C ASN A 66 6.30 17.77 6.88
N PHE A 67 7.48 17.15 7.04
CA PHE A 67 8.30 17.38 8.24
C PHE A 67 8.87 18.80 8.29
N LYS A 68 9.35 19.34 7.16
CA LYS A 68 9.83 20.72 7.06
C LYS A 68 8.73 21.74 7.38
N GLN A 69 7.49 21.50 6.94
CA GLN A 69 6.36 22.39 7.20
C GLN A 69 5.76 22.24 8.60
N GLY A 70 5.79 21.03 9.18
CA GLY A 70 5.10 20.73 10.44
C GLY A 70 5.92 20.87 11.71
N PHE A 71 7.25 20.69 11.67
CA PHE A 71 8.08 20.56 12.89
C PHE A 71 9.21 21.59 13.03
N GLY A 72 9.39 22.48 12.05
CA GLY A 72 10.63 23.25 11.94
C GLY A 72 11.82 22.32 11.67
N HIS A 73 12.96 22.87 11.28
CA HIS A 73 14.15 22.12 10.85
C HIS A 73 14.78 21.16 11.91
N HIS A 74 14.14 20.95 13.06
CA HIS A 74 14.69 20.23 14.23
C HIS A 74 13.72 19.23 14.91
N GLY A 75 12.59 18.87 14.28
CA GLY A 75 11.67 17.88 14.85
C GLY A 75 12.28 16.48 14.96
N GLN A 76 12.34 15.93 16.17
CA GLN A 76 12.46 14.48 16.34
C GLN A 76 11.10 13.87 16.00
N ALA A 77 11.06 12.95 15.03
CA ALA A 77 9.85 12.16 14.78
C ALA A 77 9.98 10.83 15.51
N ASP A 78 8.96 10.50 16.32
CA ASP A 78 8.83 9.16 16.82
C ASP A 78 8.30 8.20 15.73
N LEU A 79 8.58 6.91 15.88
CA LEU A 79 8.15 5.89 14.94
C LEU A 79 6.62 5.86 14.71
N PRO A 80 5.76 6.01 15.74
CA PRO A 80 4.32 6.12 15.55
C PRO A 80 3.91 7.26 14.62
N GLN A 81 4.47 8.46 14.81
CA GLN A 81 4.16 9.63 14.02
C GLN A 81 4.64 9.47 12.57
N LEU A 82 5.86 8.95 12.35
CA LEU A 82 6.32 8.65 11.00
C LEU A 82 5.37 7.69 10.29
N LYS A 83 4.99 6.59 10.95
CA LYS A 83 4.05 5.61 10.39
C LYS A 83 2.71 6.24 10.05
N ALA A 84 2.21 7.14 10.90
CA ALA A 84 0.97 7.86 10.65
C ALA A 84 1.09 8.78 9.41
N THR A 85 2.16 9.55 9.30
CA THR A 85 2.41 10.43 8.15
C THR A 85 2.57 9.66 6.86
N LEU A 86 3.39 8.59 6.85
CA LEU A 86 3.54 7.71 5.69
C LEU A 86 2.18 7.11 5.26
N LYS A 87 1.38 6.64 6.21
CA LYS A 87 0.03 6.13 5.93
C LYS A 87 -0.86 7.19 5.27
N GLN A 88 -0.82 8.43 5.75
CA GLN A 88 -1.59 9.53 5.15
C GLN A 88 -1.13 9.83 3.72
N GLU A 89 0.17 9.83 3.46
CA GLU A 89 0.72 10.03 2.11
C GLU A 89 0.35 8.88 1.17
N PHE A 90 0.37 7.63 1.62
CA PHE A 90 -0.17 6.50 0.84
C PHE A 90 -1.65 6.69 0.49
N LEU A 91 -2.48 7.11 1.44
CA LEU A 91 -3.89 7.35 1.17
C LEU A 91 -4.09 8.48 0.14
N ARG A 92 -3.34 9.58 0.25
CA ARG A 92 -3.36 10.67 -0.73
C ARG A 92 -2.87 10.22 -2.11
N PHE A 93 -1.88 9.33 -2.15
CA PHE A 93 -1.37 8.76 -3.39
C PHE A 93 -2.44 7.91 -4.09
N PHE A 94 -3.10 7.01 -3.36
CA PHE A 94 -4.16 6.16 -3.94
C PHE A 94 -5.41 6.95 -4.34
N GLN A 95 -5.74 8.05 -3.66
CA GLN A 95 -6.89 8.89 -4.01
C GLN A 95 -6.75 9.61 -5.37
N GLN A 96 -5.53 9.74 -5.90
CA GLN A 96 -5.30 10.34 -7.22
C GLN A 96 -5.72 9.42 -8.37
N VAL A 97 -5.96 8.13 -8.10
CA VAL A 97 -6.40 7.17 -9.10
C VAL A 97 -7.93 7.06 -9.02
N PRO A 98 -8.68 7.53 -10.03
CA PRO A 98 -10.13 7.40 -10.02
C PRO A 98 -10.52 5.92 -10.02
N LEU A 99 -11.25 5.50 -8.99
CA LEU A 99 -11.85 4.18 -8.91
C LEU A 99 -13.11 4.17 -9.78
N GLU A 100 -12.95 4.06 -11.09
CA GLU A 100 -14.08 3.85 -11.97
C GLU A 100 -14.61 2.43 -11.80
N LYS A 101 -15.81 2.30 -11.25
CA LYS A 101 -16.52 1.02 -11.31
C LYS A 101 -16.87 0.74 -12.77
N PRO A 102 -16.59 -0.46 -13.29
CA PRO A 102 -17.06 -0.84 -14.62
C PRO A 102 -18.56 -0.66 -14.70
N LYS A 103 -19.00 0.18 -15.65
CA LYS A 103 -20.42 0.40 -15.90
C LYS A 103 -20.97 -0.79 -16.68
N MET A 104 -21.67 -1.71 -15.98
CA MET A 104 -22.37 -2.84 -16.60
C MET A 104 -23.74 -2.37 -17.14
N ASN A 105 -23.72 -1.51 -18.17
CA ASN A 105 -24.92 -0.82 -18.66
C ASN A 105 -25.80 -1.65 -19.61
N SER A 106 -25.35 -2.84 -20.01
CA SER A 106 -26.08 -3.72 -20.93
C SER A 106 -25.79 -5.19 -20.64
N ALA A 107 -26.78 -6.05 -20.93
CA ALA A 107 -26.66 -7.49 -20.84
C ALA A 107 -26.70 -8.11 -22.25
N PRO A 108 -25.81 -9.09 -22.57
CA PRO A 108 -24.77 -9.62 -21.71
C PRO A 108 -23.57 -8.67 -21.56
N HIS A 109 -22.94 -8.68 -20.38
CA HIS A 109 -21.67 -7.97 -20.13
C HIS A 109 -20.50 -8.93 -20.32
N THR A 110 -19.67 -8.68 -21.33
CA THR A 110 -18.54 -9.56 -21.67
C THR A 110 -17.25 -9.11 -20.98
N ILE A 111 -16.62 -10.01 -20.23
CA ILE A 111 -15.33 -9.79 -19.55
C ILE A 111 -14.26 -10.68 -20.19
N LEU A 112 -13.26 -10.07 -20.82
CA LEU A 112 -12.08 -10.78 -21.34
C LEU A 112 -10.96 -10.78 -20.30
N VAL A 113 -10.50 -11.96 -19.88
CA VAL A 113 -9.40 -12.11 -18.91
C VAL A 113 -8.11 -12.50 -19.63
N VAL A 114 -7.10 -11.63 -19.57
CA VAL A 114 -5.79 -11.81 -20.23
C VAL A 114 -4.64 -11.93 -19.21
N GLY A 115 -3.54 -12.56 -19.59
CA GLY A 115 -2.34 -12.70 -18.75
C GLY A 115 -1.50 -13.94 -19.07
N ILE A 116 -0.32 -14.06 -18.46
CA ILE A 116 0.60 -15.19 -18.68
C ILE A 116 0.12 -16.50 -18.04
N ASN A 117 0.72 -17.63 -18.44
CA ASN A 117 0.45 -18.92 -17.81
C ASN A 117 0.87 -18.92 -16.33
N GLY A 118 0.10 -19.58 -15.47
CA GLY A 118 0.36 -19.62 -14.03
C GLY A 118 -0.14 -18.42 -13.21
N ALA A 119 -0.53 -17.30 -13.84
CA ALA A 119 -1.03 -16.11 -13.12
C ALA A 119 -2.43 -16.27 -12.47
N GLY A 120 -3.03 -17.45 -12.53
CA GLY A 120 -4.33 -17.73 -11.90
C GLY A 120 -5.57 -17.28 -12.68
N LYS A 121 -5.47 -17.07 -14.01
CA LYS A 121 -6.58 -16.64 -14.87
C LYS A 121 -7.85 -17.50 -14.69
N THR A 122 -7.74 -18.81 -14.87
CA THR A 122 -8.88 -19.75 -14.75
C THR A 122 -9.49 -19.74 -13.35
N THR A 123 -8.65 -19.62 -12.31
CA THR A 123 -9.10 -19.49 -10.92
C THR A 123 -9.84 -18.18 -10.68
N ALA A 124 -9.38 -17.08 -11.27
CA ALA A 124 -10.06 -15.79 -11.20
C ALA A 124 -11.42 -15.82 -11.90
N ILE A 125 -11.51 -16.45 -13.08
CA ILE A 125 -12.77 -16.67 -13.80
C ILE A 125 -13.75 -17.42 -12.90
N GLY A 126 -13.36 -18.56 -12.32
CA GLY A 126 -14.24 -19.33 -11.43
C GLY A 126 -14.73 -18.54 -10.21
N LYS A 127 -13.85 -17.72 -9.60
CA LYS A 127 -14.23 -16.83 -8.48
C LYS A 127 -15.22 -15.75 -8.92
N LEU A 128 -15.01 -15.14 -10.09
CA LEU A 128 -15.92 -14.14 -10.65
C LEU A 128 -17.28 -14.76 -11.02
N SER A 129 -17.30 -15.94 -11.64
CA SER A 129 -18.53 -16.67 -11.95
C SER A 129 -19.34 -16.98 -10.69
N ALA A 130 -18.69 -17.50 -9.63
CA ALA A 130 -19.35 -17.75 -8.36
C ALA A 130 -19.87 -16.47 -7.70
N LYS A 131 -19.11 -15.35 -7.79
CA LYS A 131 -19.53 -14.04 -7.27
C LYS A 131 -20.77 -13.54 -8.01
N PHE A 132 -20.73 -13.45 -9.34
CA PHE A 132 -21.87 -12.95 -10.12
C PHE A 132 -23.10 -13.84 -9.96
N HIS A 133 -22.94 -15.16 -9.98
CA HIS A 133 -24.05 -16.08 -9.72
C HIS A 133 -24.69 -15.87 -8.33
N SER A 134 -23.91 -15.49 -7.31
CA SER A 134 -24.45 -15.16 -5.98
C SER A 134 -25.11 -13.78 -5.89
N GLU A 135 -24.84 -12.89 -6.84
CA GLU A 135 -25.40 -11.53 -6.92
C GLU A 135 -26.69 -11.46 -7.75
N GLY A 136 -26.99 -12.50 -8.55
CA GLY A 136 -28.18 -12.62 -9.41
C GLY A 136 -27.87 -12.40 -10.89
#